data_AF-A0A958QXR2-F1
#
_entry.id   AF-A0A958QXR2-F1
#
_cell.length_a   1.000
_cell.length_b   1.000
_cell.length_c   1.000
_cell.angle_alpha   90.00
_cell.angle_beta   90.00
_cell.angle_gamma   90.00
#
_symmetry.space_group_name_H-M   'P 1'
#
loop_
_entity.id
_entity.type
_entity.pdbx_description
1 polymer ?
#
loop_
_entity_poly.entity_id
_entity_poly.type
_entity_poly.pdbx_seq_one_letter_code
_entity_poly.pdbx_strand_id
1 'polypeptide(L)'
;MYLQGNLQKIFDALYELGIIDPILDMDWTQALDRLPEHFDCFIEALDTANRHQENMTTLLAELKKMNELGLNYLAMEVAREFADYHAREILH
;
A
#
# COMPACT_ATOMS: atom_id res chain seq x y z
N MET A 1 3.67 -12.69 -2.90
CA MET A 1 2.86 -12.68 -1.66
C MET A 1 1.84 -11.58 -1.83
N TYR A 2 0.55 -11.89 -1.75
CA TYR A 2 -0.52 -10.88 -1.85
C TYR A 2 -0.80 -10.33 -0.46
N LEU A 3 -1.45 -9.17 -0.41
CA LEU A 3 -1.95 -8.58 0.82
C LEU A 3 -2.92 -9.57 1.48
N GLN A 4 -2.49 -10.26 2.54
CA GLN A 4 -3.27 -11.31 3.18
C GLN A 4 -4.10 -10.68 4.30
N GLY A 5 -5.20 -10.00 3.94
CA GLY A 5 -6.20 -9.56 4.91
C GLY A 5 -6.95 -8.30 4.51
N ASN A 6 -7.26 -7.43 5.49
CA ASN A 6 -8.11 -6.25 5.24
C ASN A 6 -7.32 -5.18 4.47
N LEU A 7 -7.32 -5.27 3.13
CA LEU A 7 -6.82 -4.23 2.21
C LEU A 7 -7.33 -2.85 2.61
N GLN A 8 -8.60 -2.78 3.02
CA GLN A 8 -9.23 -1.58 3.52
C GLN A 8 -8.51 -0.98 4.74
N LYS A 9 -8.01 -1.78 5.69
CA LYS A 9 -7.26 -1.25 6.86
C LYS A 9 -5.90 -0.68 6.49
N ILE A 10 -5.21 -1.33 5.55
CA ILE A 10 -3.90 -0.83 5.08
C ILE A 10 -4.10 0.45 4.28
N PHE A 11 -5.14 0.50 3.44
CA PHE A 11 -5.54 1.72 2.74
C PHE A 11 -5.86 2.86 3.72
N ASP A 12 -6.72 2.61 4.71
CA ASP A 12 -7.13 3.60 5.71
C ASP A 12 -5.91 4.12 6.49
N ALA A 13 -4.98 3.24 6.88
CA ALA A 13 -3.72 3.63 7.53
C ALA A 13 -2.85 4.52 6.64
N LEU A 14 -2.69 4.19 5.35
CA LEU A 14 -1.91 4.98 4.40
C LEU A 14 -2.60 6.32 4.06
N TYR A 15 -3.94 6.34 4.09
CA TYR A 15 -4.76 7.52 3.89
C TYR A 15 -4.62 8.49 5.07
N GLU A 16 -4.71 7.98 6.31
CA GLU A 16 -4.46 8.74 7.55
C GLU A 16 -3.03 9.32 7.59
N LEU A 17 -2.05 8.64 6.98
CA LEU A 17 -0.68 9.15 6.86
C LEU A 17 -0.52 10.21 5.76
N GLY A 18 -1.56 10.46 4.95
CA GLY A 18 -1.51 11.41 3.82
C GLY A 18 -0.65 10.93 2.65
N ILE A 19 -0.31 9.62 2.60
CA ILE A 19 0.52 9.04 1.54
C ILE A 19 -0.32 8.72 0.30
N ILE A 20 -1.60 8.39 0.47
CA ILE A 20 -2.49 8.05 -0.65
C ILE A 20 -2.72 9.24 -1.60
N ASP A 21 -2.83 10.46 -1.07
CA ASP A 21 -3.10 11.68 -1.85
C ASP A 21 -2.10 11.91 -3.00
N PRO A 22 -0.78 12.02 -2.74
CA PRO A 22 0.21 12.21 -3.81
C PRO A 22 0.30 10.99 -4.74
N ILE A 23 -0.05 9.80 -4.26
CA ILE A 23 -0.05 8.60 -5.08
C ILE A 23 -1.18 8.64 -6.10
N LEU A 24 -2.40 9.04 -5.73
CA LEU A 24 -3.52 9.15 -6.66
C LEU A 24 -3.25 10.11 -7.84
N ASP A 25 -2.44 11.15 -7.60
CA ASP A 25 -2.04 12.13 -8.61
C ASP A 25 -0.83 11.68 -9.45
N MET A 26 -0.09 10.67 -8.98
CA MET A 26 1.15 10.21 -9.61
C MET A 26 0.91 9.23 -10.76
N ASP A 27 1.79 9.27 -11.77
CA ASP A 27 1.79 8.33 -12.88
C ASP A 27 2.26 6.94 -12.43
N TRP A 28 1.31 6.08 -12.01
CA TRP A 28 1.60 4.73 -11.48
C TRP A 28 2.40 3.88 -12.46
N THR A 29 2.18 4.05 -13.77
CA THR A 29 2.86 3.27 -14.80
C THR A 29 4.37 3.45 -14.75
N GLN A 30 4.85 4.69 -14.56
CA GLN A 30 6.29 4.96 -14.48
C GLN A 30 6.89 4.52 -13.15
N ALA A 31 6.14 4.63 -12.06
CA ALA A 31 6.59 4.19 -10.76
C ALA A 31 6.70 2.66 -10.68
N LEU A 32 5.70 1.95 -11.21
CA LEU A 32 5.68 0.48 -11.28
C LEU A 32 6.79 -0.07 -12.18
N ASP A 33 7.19 0.65 -13.22
CA ASP A 33 8.34 0.27 -14.06
C ASP A 33 9.66 0.21 -13.26
N ARG A 34 9.77 1.04 -12.21
CA ARG A 34 10.92 1.06 -11.28
C ARG A 34 10.74 0.19 -10.03
N LEU A 35 9.57 -0.42 -9.86
CA LEU A 35 9.30 -1.35 -8.77
C LEU A 35 10.32 -2.51 -8.70
N PRO A 36 10.80 -3.11 -9.81
CA PRO A 36 11.78 -4.19 -9.75
C PRO A 36 13.09 -3.79 -9.06
N GLU A 37 13.49 -2.52 -9.15
CA GLU A 37 14.71 -1.99 -8.53
C GLU A 37 14.56 -1.77 -7.01
N HIS A 38 13.31 -1.66 -6.54
CA HIS A 38 12.96 -1.37 -5.14
C HIS A 38 12.06 -2.46 -4.54
N PHE A 39 12.04 -3.63 -5.17
CA PHE A 39 11.12 -4.72 -4.82
C PHE A 39 11.38 -5.24 -3.40
N ASP A 40 12.63 -5.28 -2.97
CA ASP A 40 12.99 -5.67 -1.60
C ASP A 40 12.36 -4.73 -0.55
N CYS A 41 12.44 -3.42 -0.76
CA CYS A 41 11.82 -2.44 0.15
C CYS A 41 10.28 -2.55 0.15
N PHE A 42 9.69 -2.82 -1.01
CA PHE A 42 8.25 -3.05 -1.12
C PHE A 42 7.81 -4.32 -0.38
N ILE A 43 8.52 -5.44 -0.58
CA ILE A 43 8.20 -6.71 0.09
C ILE A 43 8.34 -6.58 1.60
N GLU A 44 9.37 -5.88 2.09
CA GLU A 44 9.55 -5.64 3.52
C GLU A 44 8.41 -4.78 4.10
N ALA A 45 7.97 -3.75 3.37
CA ALA A 45 6.82 -2.94 3.74
C ALA A 45 5.53 -3.74 3.76
N LEU A 46 5.33 -4.60 2.76
CA LEU A 46 4.18 -5.47 2.65
C LEU A 46 4.15 -6.54 3.76
N ASP A 47 5.28 -7.17 4.08
CA ASP A 47 5.37 -8.16 5.16
C ASP A 47 5.10 -7.52 6.52
N THR A 48 5.70 -6.36 6.78
CA THR A 48 5.46 -5.56 7.99
C THR A 48 3.98 -5.20 8.11
N ALA A 49 3.38 -4.72 7.02
CA ALA A 49 1.98 -4.32 7.01
C ALA A 49 1.04 -5.51 7.23
N ASN A 50 1.32 -6.66 6.60
CA ASN A 50 0.57 -7.91 6.81
C ASN A 50 0.71 -8.45 8.24
N ARG A 51 1.87 -8.30 8.90
CA ARG A 51 2.06 -8.73 10.29
C ARG A 51 1.35 -7.83 11.30
N HIS A 52 1.24 -6.54 11.02
CA HIS A 52 0.69 -5.56 11.96
C HIS A 52 -0.75 -5.16 11.67
N GLN A 53 -1.40 -5.71 10.65
CA GLN A 53 -2.79 -5.42 10.26
C GLN A 53 -3.86 -5.67 11.36
N GLU A 54 -3.53 -6.47 12.37
CA GLU A 54 -4.42 -6.72 13.51
C GLU A 54 -4.54 -5.50 14.43
N ASN A 55 -3.50 -4.67 14.52
CA ASN A 55 -3.44 -3.47 15.37
C ASN A 55 -3.09 -2.22 14.55
N MET A 56 -4.12 -1.45 14.18
CA MET A 56 -4.00 -0.20 13.40
C MET A 56 -2.96 0.77 13.96
N THR A 57 -2.94 0.94 15.29
CA THR A 57 -2.01 1.86 15.97
C THR A 57 -0.55 1.43 15.80
N THR A 58 -0.28 0.12 15.88
CA THR A 58 1.05 -0.45 15.68
C THR A 58 1.44 -0.41 14.21
N LEU A 59 0.50 -0.72 13.31
CA LEU A 59 0.68 -0.64 11.87
C LEU A 59 1.11 0.78 11.46
N LEU A 60 0.37 1.81 11.88
CA LEU A 60 0.70 3.20 11.61
C LEU A 60 2.08 3.59 12.15
N ALA A 61 2.41 3.14 13.38
CA ALA A 61 3.69 3.44 13.99
C ALA A 61 4.87 2.78 13.25
N GLU A 62 4.70 1.54 12.80
CA GLU A 62 5.72 0.83 12.01
C GLU A 62 5.83 1.41 10.61
N LEU A 63 4.71 1.61 9.91
CA LEU A 63 4.67 2.27 8.59
C LEU A 63 5.39 3.62 8.64
N LYS A 64 5.15 4.44 9.67
CA LYS A 64 5.80 5.75 9.82
C LYS A 64 7.31 5.67 10.08
N LYS A 65 7.83 4.53 10.55
CA LYS A 65 9.27 4.28 10.68
C LYS A 65 9.89 3.74 9.40
N MET A 66 9.09 3.24 8.46
CA MET A 66 9.58 2.73 7.19
C MET A 66 9.96 3.86 6.25
N ASN A 67 10.79 3.53 5.26
CA ASN A 67 11.20 4.47 4.23
C ASN A 67 9.98 4.91 3.40
N GLU A 68 9.89 6.22 3.12
CA GLU A 68 8.84 6.81 2.28
C GLU A 68 8.71 6.13 0.92
N LEU A 69 9.82 5.67 0.34
CA LEU A 69 9.83 4.87 -0.90
C LEU A 69 9.01 3.58 -0.77
N GLY A 70 9.23 2.80 0.30
CA GLY A 70 8.50 1.55 0.52
C GLY A 70 7.01 1.80 0.77
N LEU A 71 6.68 2.87 1.49
CA LEU A 71 5.30 3.29 1.73
C LEU A 71 4.60 3.75 0.45
N ASN A 72 5.29 4.50 -0.41
CA ASN A 72 4.75 4.94 -1.69
C ASN A 72 4.41 3.75 -2.60
N TYR A 73 5.31 2.76 -2.69
CA TYR A 73 5.05 1.55 -3.47
C TYR A 73 3.93 0.70 -2.86
N LEU A 74 3.88 0.59 -1.52
CA LEU A 74 2.80 -0.08 -0.83
C LEU A 74 1.45 0.59 -1.11
N ALA A 75 1.40 1.93 -1.02
CA ALA A 75 0.22 2.71 -1.32
C ALA A 75 -0.25 2.57 -2.77
N MET A 76 0.66 2.54 -3.74
CA MET A 76 0.31 2.28 -5.14
C MET A 76 -0.32 0.91 -5.33
N GLU A 77 0.29 -0.15 -4.80
CA GLU A 77 -0.25 -1.50 -4.97
C GLU A 77 -1.57 -1.69 -4.22
N VAL A 78 -1.72 -1.10 -3.03
CA VAL A 78 -2.98 -1.09 -2.29
C VAL A 78 -4.05 -0.33 -3.07
N ALA A 79 -3.76 0.86 -3.60
CA ALA A 79 -4.70 1.66 -4.37
C ALA A 79 -5.12 0.95 -5.65
N ARG A 80 -4.18 0.31 -6.35
CA ARG A 80 -4.43 -0.48 -7.55
C ARG A 80 -5.31 -1.71 -7.26
N GLU A 81 -4.97 -2.50 -6.24
CA GLU A 81 -5.79 -3.66 -5.86
C GLU A 81 -7.17 -3.21 -5.38
N PHE A 82 -7.28 -2.09 -4.67
CA PHE A 82 -8.55 -1.56 -4.18
C PHE A 82 -9.44 -1.06 -5.32
N ALA A 83 -8.87 -0.34 -6.28
CA ALA A 83 -9.57 0.10 -7.49
C ALA A 83 -10.02 -1.09 -8.35
N ASP A 84 -9.18 -2.11 -8.51
CA ASP A 84 -9.51 -3.31 -9.28
C ASP A 84 -10.61 -4.15 -8.57
N TYR A 85 -10.52 -4.26 -7.23
CA TYR A 85 -11.55 -4.90 -6.41
C TYR A 85 -12.90 -4.19 -6.53
N HIS A 86 -12.94 -2.86 -6.37
CA HIS A 86 -14.15 -2.06 -6.55
C HIS A 86 -14.69 -2.11 -7.99
N ALA A 87 -13.82 -2.09 -8.99
CA ALA A 87 -14.23 -2.21 -10.39
C ALA A 87 -14.90 -3.55 -10.69
N ARG A 88 -14.42 -4.64 -10.07
CA ARG A 88 -15.05 -5.97 -10.18
C ARG A 88 -16.36 -6.06 -9.41
N GLU A 89 -16.49 -5.38 -8.27
CA GLU A 89 -17.71 -5.36 -7.46
C GLU A 89 -18.86 -4.59 -8.15
N ILE A 90 -18.55 -3.53 -8.91
CA ILE A 90 -19.54 -2.71 -9.63
C ILE A 90 -20.09 -3.43 -10.89
N LEU A 91 -19.40 -4.46 -11.39
CA LEU A 91 -19.75 -5.17 -12.62
C LEU A 91 -20.66 -6.40 -12.42
N HIS A 92 -21.15 -6.65 -11.20
CA HIS A 92 -21.98 -7.82 -10.87
C HIS A 92 -23.38 -7.46 -10.33
#